data_AF-A0A259I7Q1-F1
#
_entry.id   AF-A0A259I7Q1-F1
#
_cell.length_a   1.000
_cell.length_b   1.000
_cell.length_c   1.000
_cell.angle_alpha   90.00
_cell.angle_beta   90.00
_cell.angle_gamma   90.00
#
_symmetry.space_group_name_H-M   'P 1'
#
loop_
_entity.id
_entity.type
_entity.pdbx_description
1 polymer ?
#
loop_
_entity_poly.entity_id
_entity_poly.type
_entity_poly.pdbx_seq_one_letter_code
_entity_poly.pdbx_strand_id
1 'polypeptide(L)' 'RATVTDRVAPGVVYTTFHHPATQANVVTTDYSDWATNCPEYKVTAVQITPSNGPSEWQADYEAQATRSRRIAGSAMEPAE' A
#
# COMPACT_ATOMS: atom_id res chain seq x y z
N ARG A 1 -10.75 -5.34 0.72
CA ARG A 1 -11.86 -6.34 0.81
C ARG A 1 -11.55 -7.32 1.93
N ALA A 2 -12.55 -7.74 2.70
CA ALA A 2 -12.35 -8.74 3.76
C ALA A 2 -12.68 -10.17 3.30
N THR A 3 -11.97 -11.15 3.86
CA THR A 3 -12.27 -12.57 3.74
C THR A 3 -12.15 -13.19 5.12
N VAL A 4 -13.27 -13.64 5.68
CA VAL A 4 -13.31 -14.28 7.00
C VAL A 4 -12.97 -15.76 6.85
N THR A 5 -11.97 -16.23 7.58
CA THR A 5 -11.49 -17.61 7.52
C THR A 5 -10.92 -18.04 8.86
N ASP A 6 -10.95 -19.34 9.16
CA ASP A 6 -10.33 -19.90 10.37
C ASP A 6 -8.83 -20.19 10.21
N ARG A 7 -8.19 -19.70 9.13
CA ARG A 7 -6.77 -19.94 8.83
C ARG A 7 -5.80 -19.17 9.73
N VAL A 8 -6.29 -18.14 10.41
CA VAL A 8 -5.51 -17.28 11.29
C VAL A 8 -6.11 -17.30 12.69
N ALA A 9 -5.28 -17.16 13.72
CA ALA A 9 -5.73 -17.15 15.10
C ALA A 9 -6.60 -15.91 15.40
N PRO A 10 -7.52 -15.97 16.39
CA PRO A 10 -8.24 -14.79 16.85
C PRO A 10 -7.27 -13.67 17.28
N GLY A 11 -7.55 -12.44 16.84
CA GLY A 11 -6.68 -11.29 17.08
C GLY A 11 -5.54 -11.11 16.06
N VAL A 12 -5.40 -12.02 15.07
CA VAL A 12 -4.41 -11.93 13.99
C VAL A 12 -5.09 -11.62 12.67
N VAL A 13 -4.48 -10.73 11.88
CA VAL A 13 -4.95 -10.36 10.55
C VAL A 13 -3.83 -10.62 9.53
N TYR A 14 -4.23 -11.02 8.32
CA TYR A 14 -3.32 -11.24 7.20
C TYR A 14 -3.74 -10.38 6.01
N THR A 15 -2.77 -9.75 5.34
CA THR A 15 -2.98 -8.97 4.11
C THR A 15 -1.87 -9.25 3.09
N THR A 16 -2.13 -8.91 1.82
CA THR A 16 -1.17 -9.02 0.72
C THR A 16 -0.91 -7.64 0.12
N PHE A 17 0.27 -7.48 -0.50
CA PHE A 17 0.72 -6.20 -1.07
C PHE A 17 0.92 -6.26 -2.60
N HIS A 18 0.43 -7.31 -3.25
CA HIS A 18 0.65 -7.53 -4.69
C HIS A 18 -0.02 -6.48 -5.59
N HIS A 19 -1.12 -5.87 -5.15
CA HIS A 19 -1.89 -4.91 -5.93
C HIS A 19 -1.63 -3.48 -5.43
N PRO A 20 -1.04 -2.58 -6.27
CA PRO A 20 -0.66 -1.24 -5.81
C PRO A 20 -1.87 -0.40 -5.39
N ALA A 21 -3.05 -0.61 -5.99
CA ALA A 21 -4.26 0.15 -5.65
C ALA A 21 -4.65 0.08 -4.15
N THR A 22 -4.26 -0.98 -3.43
CA THR A 22 -4.58 -1.11 -2.00
C THR A 22 -3.63 -0.35 -1.08
N GLN A 23 -2.42 -0.01 -1.55
CA GLN A 23 -1.39 0.69 -0.78
C GLN A 23 -1.12 0.07 0.62
N ALA A 24 -0.96 -1.26 0.69
CA ALA A 24 -0.87 -1.99 1.97
C ALA A 24 0.25 -1.49 2.92
N ASN A 25 1.40 -1.11 2.36
CA ASN A 25 2.56 -0.66 3.15
C ASN A 25 2.42 0.77 3.70
N VAL A 26 1.27 1.42 3.53
CA VAL A 26 0.96 2.66 4.26
C VAL A 26 0.60 2.35 5.72
N VAL A 27 0.09 1.14 5.98
CA VAL A 27 -0.27 0.70 7.33
C VAL A 27 0.96 0.27 8.11
N THR A 28 2.01 -0.21 7.45
CA THR A 28 3.24 -0.70 8.11
C THR A 28 3.97 0.42 8.82
N THR A 29 4.68 0.08 9.89
CA THR A 29 5.45 1.04 10.70
C THR A 29 6.85 1.27 10.14
N ASP A 30 7.54 2.25 10.72
CA ASP A 30 8.96 2.54 10.49
C ASP A 30 9.91 1.68 11.35
N TYR A 31 9.38 0.86 12.28
CA TYR A 31 10.18 -0.08 13.05
C TYR A 31 10.95 -1.08 12.17
N SER A 32 12.16 -1.38 12.61
CA SER A 32 13.09 -2.22 11.89
C SER A 32 14.07 -2.95 12.83
N ASP A 33 14.67 -4.01 12.30
CA ASP A 33 15.75 -4.73 12.97
C ASP A 33 16.97 -3.83 13.17
N TRP A 34 17.57 -3.90 14.37
CA TRP A 34 18.68 -3.04 14.78
C TRP A 34 19.98 -3.31 14.00
N ALA A 35 20.18 -4.53 13.49
CA ALA A 35 21.44 -4.91 12.85
C ALA A 35 21.46 -4.59 11.35
N THR A 36 20.33 -4.83 10.67
CA THR A 36 20.25 -4.75 9.20
C THR A 36 19.28 -3.69 8.69
N ASN A 37 18.54 -3.05 9.58
CA ASN A 37 17.44 -2.14 9.24
C ASN A 37 16.35 -2.81 8.39
N CYS A 38 16.21 -4.15 8.48
CA CYS A 38 15.14 -4.88 7.82
C CYS A 38 13.79 -4.48 8.46
N PRO A 39 12.82 -3.95 7.69
CA PRO A 39 11.58 -3.38 8.22
C PRO A 39 10.62 -4.45 8.78
N GLU A 40 9.85 -4.04 9.78
CA GLU A 40 8.84 -4.87 10.45
C GLU A 40 7.55 -5.00 9.62
N TYR A 41 7.59 -5.84 8.58
CA TYR A 41 6.41 -6.07 7.73
C TYR A 41 5.38 -7.05 8.33
N LYS A 42 5.78 -7.84 9.32
CA LYS A 42 4.95 -8.96 9.81
C LYS A 42 4.13 -8.61 11.04
N VAL A 43 4.42 -7.49 11.69
CA VAL A 43 3.78 -7.08 12.94
C VAL A 43 3.47 -5.59 12.86
N THR A 44 2.20 -5.26 13.01
CA THR A 44 1.73 -3.88 13.11
C THR A 44 0.40 -3.89 13.84
N ALA A 45 0.24 -3.04 14.85
CA ALA A 45 -1.03 -2.90 15.56
C ALA A 45 -2.05 -2.18 14.66
N VAL A 46 -3.22 -2.78 14.45
CA VAL A 46 -4.25 -2.26 13.54
C VAL A 46 -5.64 -2.33 14.16
N GLN A 47 -6.53 -1.45 13.70
CA GLN A 47 -7.97 -1.48 13.98
C GLN A 47 -8.73 -1.79 12.68
N ILE A 48 -9.58 -2.80 12.68
CA ILE A 48 -10.41 -3.17 11.52
C ILE A 48 -11.85 -2.75 11.78
N THR A 49 -12.43 -1.98 10.87
CA THR A 49 -13.84 -1.55 10.92
C THR A 49 -14.50 -1.68 9.54
N PRO A 50 -15.82 -1.91 9.47
CA PRO A 50 -16.56 -1.81 8.22
C PRO A 50 -16.52 -0.37 7.68
N SER A 51 -16.25 -0.23 6.38
CA SER A 51 -16.29 1.05 5.65
C SER A 51 -16.81 0.81 4.23
N ASN A 52 -17.35 1.86 3.61
CA ASN A 52 -17.98 1.83 2.29
C ASN A 52 -17.18 2.58 1.20
N GLY A 53 -16.18 3.37 1.57
CA GLY A 53 -15.38 4.17 0.63
C GLY A 53 -13.88 3.82 0.64
N PRO A 54 -13.13 4.16 -0.43
CA PRO A 54 -11.68 4.15 -0.40
C PRO A 54 -11.14 5.19 0.59
N SER A 55 -9.92 5.01 1.06
CA SER A 55 -9.26 6.00 1.93
C SER A 55 -8.88 7.26 1.17
N GLU A 56 -8.79 8.39 1.88
CA GLU A 56 -8.27 9.65 1.34
C GLU A 56 -6.87 9.45 0.73
N TRP A 57 -6.00 8.71 1.42
CA TRP A 57 -4.67 8.34 0.91
C TRP A 57 -4.72 7.68 -0.47
N GLN A 58 -5.63 6.72 -0.66
CA GLN A 58 -5.75 6.03 -1.95
C GLN A 58 -6.18 6.97 -3.07
N ALA A 59 -7.14 7.86 -2.79
CA ALA A 59 -7.60 8.86 -3.76
C ALA A 59 -6.49 9.84 -4.14
N ASP A 60 -5.73 10.33 -3.16
CA ASP A 60 -4.61 11.26 -3.40
C ASP A 60 -3.49 10.61 -4.20
N TYR A 61 -3.12 9.37 -3.85
CA TYR A 61 -2.09 8.61 -4.55
C TYR A 61 -2.51 8.30 -5.99
N GLU A 62 -3.77 7.92 -6.23
CA GLU A 62 -4.28 7.69 -7.59
C GLU A 62 -4.26 8.97 -8.44
N ALA A 63 -4.68 10.09 -7.86
CA ALA A 63 -4.65 11.40 -8.51
C ALA A 63 -3.21 11.82 -8.84
N GLN A 64 -2.27 11.60 -7.91
CA GLN A 64 -0.84 11.86 -8.13
C GLN A 64 -0.28 10.97 -9.24
N ALA A 65 -0.48 9.65 -9.15
CA ALA A 65 0.00 8.69 -10.15
C ALA A 65 -0.53 9.01 -11.55
N THR A 66 -1.80 9.40 -11.67
CA THR A 66 -2.42 9.80 -12.95
C THR A 66 -1.78 11.06 -13.52
N ARG A 67 -1.44 12.05 -12.70
CA ARG A 67 -0.76 13.28 -13.16
C ARG A 67 0.69 13.01 -13.56
N SER A 68 1.42 12.26 -12.74
CA SER A 68 2.86 12.04 -12.90
C SER A 68 3.22 11.09 -14.04
N ARG A 69 2.31 10.20 -14.45
CA ARG A 69 2.55 9.26 -15.57
C ARG A 69 2.25 9.84 -16.95
N ARG A 70 1.83 11.12 -17.05
CA ARG A 70 1.57 11.78 -18.33
C ARG A 70 2.89 12.17 -18.98
N ILE A 71 3.06 11.79 -20.25
CA ILE A 71 4.16 12.25 -21.10
C ILE A 71 3.60 13.32 -22.03
N ALA A 72 4.28 14.45 -22.20
CA ALA A 72 3.91 15.45 -23.18
C ALA A 72 4.06 14.85 -24.61
N GLY A 73 3.04 14.98 -25.45
CA GLY A 73 2.96 14.28 -26.74
C GLY A 73 4.18 14.47 -27.64
N SER A 74 4.77 13.34 -28.05
CA SER A 74 5.45 13.06 -29.34
C SER A 74 6.20 14.20 -30.07
N ALA A 75 6.96 15.03 -29.37
CA ALA A 75 7.97 15.91 -29.96
C ALA A 75 9.19 15.97 -29.04
N MET A 76 9.79 14.82 -28.75
CA MET A 76 11.17 14.77 -28.30
C MET A 76 11.98 14.21 -29.46
N GLU A 77 12.82 15.05 -30.05
CA GLU A 77 13.88 14.58 -30.95
C GLU A 77 14.77 13.60 -30.17
N PRO A 78 15.17 12.46 -30.77
CA PRO A 78 16.06 11.52 -30.12
C PRO A 78 17.39 12.23 -29.81
N ALA A 79 17.88 12.06 -28.59
CA ALA A 79 19.19 12.56 -28.20
C ALA A 79 20.28 11.80 -28.99
N GLU A 80 21.17 12.54 -29.65
CA GLU A 80 22.38 12.04 -30.32
C GLU A 80 23.41 11.51 -29.30
#